data_AF-A0A845DFY2-F1
#
_entry.id   AF-A0A845DFY2-F1
#
_cell.length_a   1.000
_cell.length_b   1.000
_cell.length_c   1.000
_cell.angle_alpha   90.00
_cell.angle_beta   90.00
_cell.angle_gamma   90.00
#
_symmetry.space_group_name_H-M   'P 1'
#
loop_
_entity.id
_entity.type
_entity.pdbx_description
1 polymer ?
#
loop_
_entity_poly.entity_id
_entity_poly.type
_entity_poly.pdbx_seq_one_letter_code
_entity_poly.pdbx_strand_id
1 'polypeptide(L)'
;MLILDFGSQYTWLIARCLRELGFYSQVESFDFPLESINKIKPAGIILSGGPSSVLSSDSPTRELKPLLEIAPLLGVCYGLQLICHQWGGKVVPSDSDPKKALHFRTYGHSQIYWKKVLLKGVKRQKVWMSHGDFVSEIPKDFSILAETERKIPAVLKSENILALQFHPEVSHTEKGKDFLFYFAEKMCGVKKGSWTAGSMLSFLESQIKEQLKPEVFIDAYSEKRRPGGEVEQTAKRSSTTNQEVFVGVSPPEMSPLPSLSFPRKRESSPSKDFVYVPSQENVEPLPSDKILCALSGGVDSTVMACLLTKALGPDRIHCVFVDTGLLREGEFQEVLDIYKKLKLNVTGVLEEEKFLKALEGIIDPEKKRKIIGRMFIEIFEEYKKKYSDIKYLAQGTLYPDVIESLSFKGPSATIKSHHNVGGLPKKLPFKLVEPLRFLFKDEVRVLGEKLQIPKEFLQRHPFPGPGLAVRICGEITKERLQKLKKADAIFIKQLRQSGLYEKIWQAFAVLLPVKSVGVQGDQRTYDEVIVLRAITSTDGMTADWFSFPSDFLHKVSDRITNEVQGINRVVYDITSKPPGTIEWL
;
A
#
# COMPACT_ATOMS: atom_id res chain seq x y z
N MET A 1 6.35 -8.03 -12.73
CA MET A 1 6.64 -6.68 -13.23
C MET A 1 7.25 -5.88 -12.11
N LEU A 2 8.34 -5.15 -12.39
CA LEU A 2 8.89 -4.18 -11.45
C LEU A 2 8.46 -2.77 -11.88
N ILE A 3 7.99 -1.96 -10.95
CA ILE A 3 7.57 -0.57 -11.16
C ILE A 3 8.51 0.29 -10.33
N LEU A 4 9.20 1.22 -10.98
CA LEU A 4 10.06 2.19 -10.33
C LEU A 4 9.30 3.49 -10.15
N ASP A 5 9.15 3.93 -8.91
CA ASP A 5 8.37 5.11 -8.55
C ASP A 5 9.19 6.39 -8.62
N PHE A 6 8.83 7.27 -9.56
CA PHE A 6 9.39 8.62 -9.72
C PHE A 6 8.54 9.70 -9.03
N GLY A 7 7.62 9.30 -8.13
CA GLY A 7 6.82 10.20 -7.30
C GLY A 7 5.41 10.46 -7.82
N SER A 8 4.88 9.59 -8.68
CA SER A 8 3.50 9.70 -9.17
C SER A 8 2.50 9.36 -8.07
N GLN A 9 1.44 10.18 -7.97
CA GLN A 9 0.29 9.90 -7.11
C GLN A 9 -0.48 8.63 -7.51
N TYR A 10 -0.22 8.10 -8.71
CA TYR A 10 -0.92 6.96 -9.31
C TYR A 10 -0.06 5.69 -9.44
N THR A 11 1.19 5.67 -8.96
CA THR A 11 2.07 4.50 -9.12
C THR A 11 1.44 3.20 -8.62
N TRP A 12 0.72 3.25 -7.50
CA TRP A 12 0.01 2.11 -6.93
C TRP A 12 -1.14 1.60 -7.83
N LEU A 13 -1.77 2.47 -8.62
CA LEU A 13 -2.80 2.06 -9.59
C LEU A 13 -2.20 1.23 -10.73
N ILE A 14 -0.96 1.51 -11.15
CA ILE A 14 -0.25 0.67 -12.13
C ILE A 14 -0.09 -0.74 -11.56
N ALA A 15 0.40 -0.85 -10.32
CA ALA A 15 0.60 -2.11 -9.64
C ALA A 15 -0.71 -2.89 -9.50
N ARG A 16 -1.78 -2.22 -9.06
CA ARG A 16 -3.12 -2.78 -8.93
C ARG A 16 -3.68 -3.27 -10.26
N CYS A 17 -3.64 -2.44 -11.31
CA CYS A 17 -4.15 -2.81 -12.63
C CYS A 17 -3.45 -4.05 -13.20
N LEU A 18 -2.13 -4.17 -13.01
CA LEU A 18 -1.39 -5.37 -13.43
C LEU A 18 -1.85 -6.63 -12.70
N ARG A 19 -2.10 -6.54 -11.39
CA ARG A 19 -2.59 -7.67 -10.59
C ARG A 19 -4.01 -8.06 -10.93
N GLU A 20 -4.89 -7.10 -11.19
CA GLU A 20 -6.23 -7.34 -11.71
C GLU A 20 -6.20 -8.04 -13.08
N LEU A 21 -5.18 -7.75 -13.89
CA LEU A 21 -4.93 -8.44 -15.16
C LEU A 21 -4.28 -9.83 -14.98
N GLY A 22 -3.92 -10.22 -13.76
CA GLY A 22 -3.33 -11.52 -13.42
C GLY A 22 -1.80 -11.56 -13.52
N PHE A 23 -1.13 -10.41 -13.42
CA PHE A 23 0.33 -10.30 -13.41
C PHE A 23 0.83 -9.81 -12.05
N TYR A 24 1.81 -10.52 -11.47
CA TYR A 24 2.47 -10.04 -10.26
C TYR A 24 3.21 -8.74 -10.54
N SER A 25 3.07 -7.78 -9.62
CA SER A 25 3.70 -6.47 -9.70
C SER A 25 4.27 -6.06 -8.34
N GLN A 26 5.44 -5.43 -8.38
CA GLN A 26 6.13 -4.85 -7.24
C GLN A 26 6.59 -3.44 -7.63
N VAL A 27 6.39 -2.50 -6.72
CA VAL A 27 6.75 -1.09 -6.71
C VAL A 27 7.95 -0.94 -5.80
N GLU A 28 8.98 -0.28 -6.32
CA GLU A 28 10.18 0.13 -5.61
C GLU A 28 10.48 1.61 -5.92
N SER A 29 11.32 2.24 -5.13
CA SER A 29 11.76 3.61 -5.39
C SER A 29 12.56 3.71 -6.70
N PHE A 30 12.58 4.88 -7.34
CA PHE A 30 13.38 5.07 -8.55
C PHE A 30 14.87 4.78 -8.34
N ASP A 31 15.42 4.93 -7.14
CA ASP A 31 16.83 4.68 -6.81
C ASP A 31 17.11 3.22 -6.39
N PHE A 32 16.13 2.31 -6.52
CA PHE A 32 16.29 0.91 -6.11
C PHE A 32 17.53 0.25 -6.76
N PRO A 33 18.44 -0.37 -5.97
CA PRO A 33 19.74 -0.81 -6.45
C PRO A 33 19.68 -1.83 -7.59
N LEU A 34 20.55 -1.67 -8.58
CA LEU A 34 20.60 -2.55 -9.75
C LEU A 34 20.89 -4.01 -9.39
N GLU A 35 21.70 -4.25 -8.35
CA GLU A 35 21.97 -5.60 -7.85
C GLU A 35 20.68 -6.28 -7.34
N SER A 36 19.85 -5.54 -6.59
CA SER A 36 18.56 -6.02 -6.11
C SER A 36 17.59 -6.28 -7.26
N ILE A 37 17.56 -5.42 -8.28
CA ILE A 37 16.76 -5.64 -9.50
C ILE A 37 17.17 -6.93 -10.20
N ASN A 38 18.47 -7.18 -10.32
CA ASN A 38 19.00 -8.43 -10.92
C ASN A 38 18.63 -9.68 -10.12
N LYS A 39 18.53 -9.58 -8.79
CA LYS A 39 18.05 -10.68 -7.93
C LYS A 39 16.56 -10.97 -8.17
N ILE A 40 15.74 -9.93 -8.34
CA ILE A 40 14.31 -10.07 -8.64
C ILE A 40 14.05 -10.70 -10.02
N LYS A 41 14.93 -10.46 -11.00
CA LYS A 41 14.78 -10.91 -12.40
C LYS A 41 13.41 -10.53 -13.00
N PRO A 42 13.06 -9.23 -13.04
CA PRO A 42 11.75 -8.80 -13.52
C PRO A 42 11.59 -9.15 -15.00
N ALA A 43 10.40 -9.62 -15.39
CA ALA A 43 10.09 -9.85 -16.81
C ALA A 43 9.91 -8.53 -17.60
N GLY A 44 9.64 -7.43 -16.91
CA GLY A 44 9.44 -6.10 -17.48
C GLY A 44 9.53 -5.04 -16.38
N ILE A 45 10.05 -3.87 -16.73
CA ILE A 45 10.26 -2.73 -15.83
C ILE A 45 9.41 -1.54 -16.29
N ILE A 46 8.70 -0.91 -15.37
CA ILE A 46 7.82 0.23 -15.63
C ILE A 46 8.34 1.45 -14.87
N LEU A 47 8.59 2.55 -15.57
CA LEU A 47 8.95 3.84 -15.00
C LEU A 47 7.67 4.64 -14.82
N SER A 48 7.30 4.93 -13.56
CA SER A 48 6.07 5.67 -13.28
C SER A 48 6.16 7.13 -13.70
N GLY A 49 5.03 7.83 -13.59
CA GLY A 49 5.01 9.29 -13.71
C GLY A 49 5.67 9.99 -12.52
N GLY A 50 5.63 11.32 -12.53
CA GLY A 50 6.10 12.14 -11.42
C GLY A 50 5.69 13.60 -11.65
N PRO A 51 5.64 14.42 -10.58
CA PRO A 51 5.31 15.84 -10.69
C PRO A 51 6.49 16.67 -11.21
N SER A 52 7.71 16.13 -11.17
CA SER A 52 8.94 16.82 -11.52
C SER A 52 9.11 17.01 -13.03
N SER A 53 9.88 18.02 -13.41
CA SER A 53 10.46 18.13 -14.75
C SER A 53 11.76 17.33 -14.82
N VAL A 54 11.96 16.55 -15.89
CA VAL A 54 13.23 15.79 -16.10
C VAL A 54 14.46 16.69 -16.28
N LEU A 55 14.25 17.99 -16.50
CA LEU A 55 15.29 18.97 -16.71
C LEU A 55 15.76 19.63 -15.40
N SER A 56 15.05 19.42 -14.30
CA SER A 56 15.42 19.98 -12.99
C SER A 56 16.58 19.19 -12.37
N SER A 57 17.55 19.86 -11.77
CA SER A 57 18.69 19.24 -11.08
C SER A 57 18.28 18.31 -9.95
N ASP A 58 17.15 18.62 -9.31
CA ASP A 58 16.65 17.89 -8.13
C ASP A 58 15.62 16.82 -8.52
N SER A 59 15.45 16.57 -9.82
CA SER A 59 14.45 15.62 -10.32
C SER A 59 14.88 14.16 -10.05
N PRO A 60 13.94 13.27 -9.69
CA PRO A 60 14.21 11.84 -9.58
C PRO A 60 14.76 11.29 -10.91
N THR A 61 15.99 10.78 -10.92
CA THR A 61 16.64 10.28 -12.14
C THR A 61 17.47 9.04 -11.86
N ARG A 62 17.65 8.21 -12.89
CA ARG A 62 18.55 7.03 -12.87
C ARG A 62 18.95 6.65 -14.29
N GLU A 63 20.07 5.95 -14.43
CA GLU A 63 20.47 5.35 -15.70
C GLU A 63 19.48 4.25 -16.14
N LEU A 64 18.96 4.37 -17.36
CA LEU A 64 17.94 3.45 -17.89
C LEU A 64 18.53 2.35 -18.77
N LYS A 65 19.69 2.57 -19.40
CA LYS A 65 20.34 1.54 -20.24
C LYS A 65 20.59 0.22 -19.49
N PRO A 66 21.12 0.23 -18.25
CA PRO A 66 21.29 -1.01 -17.49
C PRO A 66 19.97 -1.70 -17.14
N LEU A 67 18.87 -0.97 -17.04
CA LEU A 67 17.55 -1.57 -16.82
C LEU A 67 17.02 -2.25 -18.08
N LEU A 68 17.24 -1.65 -19.25
CA LEU A 68 16.84 -2.22 -20.54
C LEU A 68 17.58 -3.54 -20.84
N GLU A 69 18.82 -3.66 -20.37
CA GLU A 69 19.60 -4.91 -20.47
C GLU A 69 18.99 -6.06 -19.63
N ILE A 70 18.27 -5.73 -18.56
CA ILE A 70 17.58 -6.70 -17.70
C ILE A 70 16.24 -7.11 -18.31
N ALA A 71 15.42 -6.13 -18.73
CA ALA A 71 14.07 -6.38 -19.22
C ALA A 71 13.51 -5.23 -20.07
N PRO A 72 12.46 -5.48 -20.89
CA PRO A 72 11.75 -4.42 -21.61
C PRO A 72 11.25 -3.30 -20.68
N LEU A 73 11.20 -2.07 -21.21
CA LEU A 73 10.80 -0.87 -20.47
C LEU A 73 9.43 -0.34 -20.90
N LEU A 74 8.63 0.10 -19.93
CA LEU A 74 7.46 0.93 -20.13
C LEU A 74 7.64 2.28 -19.41
N GLY A 75 7.67 3.39 -20.13
CA GLY A 75 7.66 4.73 -19.53
C GLY A 75 6.25 5.34 -19.49
N VAL A 76 5.80 5.83 -18.33
CA VAL A 76 4.52 6.53 -18.17
C VAL A 76 4.76 7.98 -17.79
N CYS A 77 4.21 8.93 -18.56
CA CYS A 77 4.33 10.37 -18.34
C CYS A 77 5.79 10.82 -18.15
N TYR A 78 6.23 11.11 -16.92
CA TYR A 78 7.63 11.39 -16.58
C TYR A 78 8.59 10.30 -17.08
N GLY A 79 8.23 9.01 -16.93
CA GLY A 79 9.02 7.90 -17.44
C GLY A 79 9.23 7.95 -18.95
N LEU A 80 8.25 8.41 -19.74
CA LEU A 80 8.43 8.66 -21.17
C LEU A 80 9.44 9.78 -21.41
N GLN A 81 9.32 10.88 -20.67
CA GLN A 81 10.20 12.04 -20.83
C GLN A 81 11.65 11.68 -20.50
N LEU A 82 11.87 10.89 -19.44
CA LEU A 82 13.19 10.43 -19.04
C LEU A 82 13.82 9.51 -20.10
N ILE A 83 13.04 8.58 -20.66
CA ILE A 83 13.47 7.75 -21.79
C ILE A 83 13.88 8.65 -22.97
N CYS A 84 13.02 9.58 -23.38
CA CYS A 84 13.33 10.46 -24.50
C CYS A 84 14.60 11.28 -24.25
N HIS A 85 14.76 11.82 -23.04
CA HIS A 85 15.94 12.60 -22.66
C HIS A 85 17.24 11.77 -22.76
N GLN A 86 17.26 10.54 -22.23
CA GLN A 86 18.47 9.68 -22.26
C GLN A 86 18.76 9.04 -23.62
N TRP A 87 17.76 8.96 -24.51
CA TRP A 87 17.93 8.49 -25.90
C TRP A 87 18.18 9.62 -26.90
N GLY A 88 18.53 10.82 -26.44
CA GLY A 88 18.91 11.94 -27.30
C GLY A 88 17.75 12.66 -27.98
N GLY A 89 16.52 12.46 -27.49
CA GLY A 89 15.38 13.32 -27.81
C GLY A 89 15.40 14.63 -27.02
N LYS A 90 14.51 15.55 -27.38
CA LYS A 90 14.40 16.87 -26.74
C LYS A 90 13.10 16.99 -25.96
N VAL A 91 13.24 17.25 -24.67
CA VAL A 91 12.13 17.57 -23.75
C VAL A 91 12.13 19.08 -23.51
N VAL A 92 10.95 19.69 -23.53
CA VAL A 92 10.78 21.13 -23.37
C VAL A 92 9.76 21.38 -22.24
N PRO A 93 10.07 22.27 -21.27
CA PRO A 93 9.08 22.70 -20.30
C PRO A 93 7.96 23.46 -20.98
N SER A 94 6.70 23.23 -20.60
CA SER A 94 5.59 24.07 -21.06
C SER A 94 5.88 25.54 -20.80
N ASP A 95 6.51 25.85 -19.66
CA ASP A 95 6.61 27.22 -19.13
C ASP A 95 7.76 28.03 -19.74
N SER A 96 8.49 27.47 -20.71
CA SER A 96 9.63 28.11 -21.39
C SER A 96 9.25 29.29 -22.30
N ASP A 97 7.98 29.41 -22.69
CA ASP A 97 7.43 30.57 -23.42
C ASP A 97 6.06 30.92 -22.83
N PRO A 98 5.88 32.04 -22.11
CA PRO A 98 4.61 32.43 -21.48
C PRO A 98 3.42 32.50 -22.45
N LYS A 99 3.66 32.72 -23.74
CA LYS A 99 2.61 32.74 -24.79
C LYS A 99 2.23 31.33 -25.25
N LYS A 100 3.03 30.30 -24.95
CA LYS A 100 2.81 28.88 -25.29
C LYS A 100 2.61 27.98 -24.06
N ALA A 101 2.90 28.47 -22.86
CA ALA A 101 2.82 27.69 -21.62
C ALA A 101 1.43 27.14 -21.33
N LEU A 102 0.39 27.94 -21.56
CA LEU A 102 -1.01 27.47 -21.47
C LEU A 102 -1.41 26.49 -22.59
N HIS A 103 -0.60 26.36 -23.65
CA HIS A 103 -0.94 25.60 -24.86
C HIS A 103 -0.39 24.15 -24.88
N PHE A 104 0.53 23.78 -24.00
CA PHE A 104 1.10 22.42 -24.00
C PHE A 104 0.96 21.70 -22.65
N ARG A 105 0.71 22.45 -21.58
CA ARG A 105 0.38 21.91 -20.27
C ARG A 105 -0.99 21.27 -20.32
N THR A 106 -1.05 19.97 -20.05
CA THR A 106 -2.30 19.24 -20.08
C THR A 106 -2.50 18.48 -18.78
N TYR A 107 -3.50 18.91 -18.01
CA TYR A 107 -4.04 18.18 -16.88
C TYR A 107 -5.48 17.84 -17.16
N GLY A 108 -5.70 16.56 -17.41
CA GLY A 108 -7.02 16.00 -17.60
C GLY A 108 -7.21 15.30 -18.93
N HIS A 109 -8.45 15.30 -19.40
CA HIS A 109 -8.84 14.57 -20.58
C HIS A 109 -8.23 15.14 -21.86
N SER A 110 -7.65 14.26 -22.67
CA SER A 110 -7.09 14.56 -23.98
C SER A 110 -7.55 13.56 -25.02
N GLN A 111 -7.65 14.02 -26.26
CA GLN A 111 -7.91 13.17 -27.41
C GLN A 111 -6.58 12.84 -28.11
N ILE A 112 -6.31 11.55 -28.32
CA ILE A 112 -5.18 11.08 -29.14
C ILE A 112 -5.68 10.43 -30.43
N TYR A 113 -4.83 10.50 -31.46
CA TYR A 113 -5.07 9.99 -32.81
C TYR A 113 -3.97 9.00 -33.17
N TRP A 114 -4.37 7.81 -33.59
CA TRP A 114 -3.45 6.72 -33.91
C TRP A 114 -2.95 6.86 -35.35
N LYS A 115 -1.61 6.90 -35.52
CA LYS A 115 -0.93 6.81 -36.82
C LYS A 115 -0.65 5.37 -37.23
N LYS A 116 -0.42 4.49 -36.25
CA LYS A 116 -0.11 3.07 -36.44
C LYS A 116 -0.89 2.27 -35.40
N VAL A 117 -1.43 1.12 -35.81
CA VAL A 117 -2.25 0.29 -34.92
C VAL A 117 -1.36 -0.42 -33.90
N LEU A 118 -1.61 -0.18 -32.61
CA LEU A 118 -1.08 -0.99 -31.51
C LEU A 118 -2.16 -1.88 -30.91
N LEU A 119 -3.34 -1.30 -30.65
CA LEU A 119 -4.52 -1.96 -30.12
C LEU A 119 -5.62 -2.02 -31.20
N LYS A 120 -6.33 -3.15 -31.30
CA LYS A 120 -7.37 -3.34 -32.34
C LYS A 120 -8.52 -2.34 -32.15
N GLY A 121 -8.98 -1.75 -33.26
CA GLY A 121 -10.24 -1.02 -33.35
C GLY A 121 -10.25 0.38 -32.72
N VAL A 122 -9.13 1.11 -32.73
CA VAL A 122 -9.04 2.47 -32.16
C VAL A 122 -8.37 3.41 -33.15
N LYS A 123 -9.14 4.34 -33.74
CA LYS A 123 -8.61 5.45 -34.56
C LYS A 123 -8.35 6.70 -33.73
N ARG A 124 -9.23 6.96 -32.76
CA ARG A 124 -9.13 8.03 -31.76
C ARG A 124 -9.44 7.47 -30.37
N GLN A 125 -8.83 8.02 -29.34
CA GLN A 125 -9.00 7.56 -27.96
C GLN A 125 -8.94 8.71 -26.96
N LYS A 126 -9.79 8.67 -25.94
CA LYS A 126 -9.74 9.60 -24.81
C LYS A 126 -8.78 9.07 -23.75
N VAL A 127 -7.82 9.89 -23.35
CA VAL A 127 -6.77 9.52 -22.37
C VAL A 127 -6.63 10.59 -21.28
N TRP A 128 -6.04 10.23 -20.16
CA TRP A 128 -5.72 11.15 -19.07
C TRP A 128 -4.25 11.57 -19.10
N MET A 129 -4.00 12.83 -19.44
CA MET A 129 -2.66 13.43 -19.44
C MET A 129 -2.47 14.28 -18.19
N SER A 130 -1.28 14.22 -17.61
CA SER A 130 -0.91 15.03 -16.44
C SER A 130 0.56 15.39 -16.51
N HIS A 131 0.92 16.30 -17.42
CA HIS A 131 2.30 16.70 -17.64
C HIS A 131 2.42 18.23 -17.84
N GLY A 132 3.52 18.77 -17.30
CA GLY A 132 4.00 20.12 -17.63
C GLY A 132 4.87 20.08 -18.88
N ASP A 133 5.85 19.19 -18.90
CA ASP A 133 6.80 19.10 -20.03
C ASP A 133 6.23 18.27 -21.18
N PHE A 134 6.80 18.45 -22.37
CA PHE A 134 6.48 17.62 -23.53
C PHE A 134 7.73 17.30 -24.36
N VAL A 135 7.68 16.21 -25.13
CA VAL A 135 8.74 15.83 -26.05
C VAL A 135 8.55 16.58 -27.38
N SER A 136 9.48 17.46 -27.72
CA SER A 136 9.46 18.20 -28.99
C SER A 136 10.15 17.44 -30.12
N GLU A 137 11.20 16.67 -29.79
CA GLU A 137 11.96 15.87 -30.74
C GLU A 137 12.12 14.45 -30.17
N ILE A 138 11.70 13.45 -30.95
CA ILE A 138 11.79 12.05 -30.53
C ILE A 138 13.18 11.49 -30.84
N PRO A 139 13.64 10.46 -30.12
CA PRO A 139 14.84 9.73 -30.49
C PRO A 139 14.71 9.04 -31.86
N LYS A 140 15.83 8.89 -32.59
CA LYS A 140 15.85 8.34 -33.97
C LYS A 140 15.28 6.93 -34.09
N ASP A 141 15.48 6.09 -33.07
CA ASP A 141 15.07 4.68 -33.09
C ASP A 141 13.63 4.45 -32.59
N PHE A 142 12.85 5.52 -32.46
CA PHE A 142 11.48 5.47 -31.97
C PHE A 142 10.48 5.81 -33.07
N SER A 143 9.35 5.13 -33.03
CA SER A 143 8.21 5.40 -33.88
C SER A 143 7.06 6.02 -33.10
N ILE A 144 6.46 7.08 -33.66
CA ILE A 144 5.23 7.66 -33.11
C ILE A 144 4.06 6.78 -33.54
N LEU A 145 3.38 6.17 -32.57
CA LEU A 145 2.19 5.36 -32.81
C LEU A 145 0.92 6.19 -32.67
N ALA A 146 0.90 7.16 -31.74
CA ALA A 146 -0.22 8.09 -31.56
C ALA A 146 0.27 9.47 -31.12
N GLU A 147 -0.51 10.49 -31.44
CA GLU A 147 -0.25 11.89 -31.09
C GLU A 147 -1.54 12.59 -30.62
N THR A 148 -1.40 13.69 -29.89
CA THR A 148 -2.52 14.57 -29.56
C THR A 148 -2.98 15.36 -30.78
N GLU A 149 -4.12 16.05 -30.67
CA GLU A 149 -4.57 17.02 -31.69
C GLU A 149 -3.49 18.05 -32.06
N ARG A 150 -2.66 18.43 -31.07
CA ARG A 150 -1.57 19.39 -31.22
C ARG A 150 -0.25 18.78 -31.71
N LYS A 151 -0.29 17.56 -32.26
CA LYS A 151 0.87 16.82 -32.79
C LYS A 151 1.95 16.51 -31.74
N ILE A 152 1.61 16.53 -30.46
CA ILE A 152 2.51 16.08 -29.39
C ILE A 152 2.54 14.56 -29.39
N PRO A 153 3.73 13.91 -29.40
CA PRO A 153 3.81 12.46 -29.32
C PRO A 153 3.17 11.93 -28.04
N ALA A 154 2.19 11.04 -28.18
CA ALA A 154 1.45 10.46 -27.05
C ALA A 154 1.82 9.01 -26.77
N VAL A 155 2.16 8.25 -27.82
CA VAL A 155 2.64 6.87 -27.74
C VAL A 155 3.88 6.72 -28.61
N LEU A 156 4.99 6.36 -27.98
CA LEU A 156 6.26 6.08 -28.65
C LEU A 156 6.62 4.61 -28.45
N LYS A 157 7.19 4.00 -29.49
CA LYS A 157 7.66 2.61 -29.43
C LYS A 157 9.00 2.44 -30.13
N SER A 158 9.91 1.74 -29.47
CA SER A 158 11.11 1.12 -30.04
C SER A 158 11.01 -0.41 -29.94
N GLU A 159 12.09 -1.16 -30.13
CA GLU A 159 12.08 -2.64 -30.07
C GLU A 159 11.60 -3.14 -28.70
N ASN A 160 12.33 -2.79 -27.63
CA ASN A 160 12.10 -3.22 -26.24
C ASN A 160 11.57 -2.10 -25.33
N ILE A 161 11.10 -1.00 -25.90
CA ILE A 161 10.61 0.16 -25.15
C ILE A 161 9.23 0.57 -25.65
N LEU A 162 8.28 0.71 -24.73
CA LEU A 162 7.01 1.39 -24.93
C LEU A 162 6.97 2.62 -24.04
N ALA A 163 6.52 3.76 -24.54
CA ALA A 163 6.40 4.96 -23.74
C ALA A 163 5.07 5.67 -24.02
N LEU A 164 4.39 6.08 -22.95
CA LEU A 164 3.06 6.68 -22.95
C LEU A 164 3.12 8.05 -22.27
N GLN A 165 2.61 9.10 -22.92
CA GLN A 165 2.55 10.45 -22.34
C GLN A 165 1.33 10.66 -21.42
N PHE A 166 0.49 9.63 -21.29
CA PHE A 166 -0.73 9.61 -20.50
C PHE A 166 -0.69 8.45 -19.50
N HIS A 167 -1.61 8.46 -18.53
CA HIS A 167 -1.73 7.46 -17.47
C HIS A 167 -2.67 6.32 -17.90
N PRO A 168 -2.16 5.13 -18.29
CA PRO A 168 -3.00 3.97 -18.63
C PRO A 168 -3.73 3.36 -17.41
N GLU A 169 -3.27 3.66 -16.20
CA GLU A 169 -3.75 3.07 -14.94
C GLU A 169 -5.03 3.70 -14.39
N VAL A 170 -5.43 4.86 -14.88
CA VAL A 170 -6.62 5.58 -14.40
C VAL A 170 -7.86 5.23 -15.22
N SER A 171 -9.02 5.20 -14.55
CA SER A 171 -10.33 4.93 -15.18
C SER A 171 -10.71 5.91 -16.29
N HIS A 172 -10.16 7.13 -16.25
CA HIS A 172 -10.37 8.17 -17.24
C HIS A 172 -9.74 7.88 -18.61
N THR A 173 -8.82 6.93 -18.70
CA THR A 173 -8.18 6.51 -19.95
C THR A 173 -8.94 5.34 -20.54
N GLU A 174 -9.62 5.56 -21.67
CA GLU A 174 -10.31 4.50 -22.41
C GLU A 174 -9.32 3.39 -22.73
N LYS A 175 -9.68 2.11 -22.50
CA LYS A 175 -8.79 0.97 -22.76
C LYS A 175 -7.38 1.08 -22.13
N GLY A 176 -7.22 1.84 -21.05
CA GLY A 176 -5.91 2.05 -20.40
C GLY A 176 -5.23 0.74 -19.99
N LYS A 177 -5.99 -0.19 -19.39
CA LYS A 177 -5.51 -1.52 -19.00
C LYS A 177 -4.99 -2.36 -20.17
N ASP A 178 -5.47 -2.12 -21.40
CA ASP A 178 -5.03 -2.86 -22.58
C ASP A 178 -3.55 -2.57 -22.90
N PHE A 179 -3.04 -1.39 -22.56
CA PHE A 179 -1.62 -1.06 -22.71
C PHE A 179 -0.74 -1.81 -21.73
N LEU A 180 -1.16 -1.88 -20.46
CA LEU A 180 -0.46 -2.64 -19.42
C LEU A 180 -0.46 -4.14 -19.77
N PHE A 181 -1.60 -4.64 -20.26
CA PHE A 181 -1.72 -5.99 -20.76
C PHE A 181 -0.81 -6.25 -21.96
N TYR A 182 -0.81 -5.36 -22.96
CA TYR A 182 0.06 -5.47 -24.14
C TYR A 182 1.53 -5.52 -23.74
N PHE A 183 1.98 -4.61 -22.87
CA PHE A 183 3.35 -4.60 -22.38
C PHE A 183 3.68 -5.91 -21.67
N ALA A 184 2.82 -6.35 -20.75
CA ALA A 184 3.05 -7.55 -19.97
C ALA A 184 3.09 -8.84 -20.79
N GLU A 185 2.09 -9.04 -21.65
CA GLU A 185 1.95 -10.29 -22.40
C GLU A 185 2.74 -10.27 -23.71
N LYS A 186 2.64 -9.18 -24.50
CA LYS A 186 3.21 -9.12 -25.85
C LYS A 186 4.67 -8.70 -25.88
N MET A 187 5.09 -7.78 -25.01
CA MET A 187 6.49 -7.35 -24.96
C MET A 187 7.33 -8.16 -23.99
N CYS A 188 6.79 -8.44 -22.79
CA CYS A 188 7.53 -9.16 -21.76
C CYS A 188 7.33 -10.68 -21.79
N GLY A 189 6.39 -11.19 -22.60
CA GLY A 189 6.14 -12.62 -22.75
C GLY A 189 5.51 -13.29 -21.52
N VAL A 190 4.95 -12.52 -20.59
CA VAL A 190 4.35 -13.07 -19.37
C VAL A 190 2.95 -13.60 -19.70
N LYS A 191 2.70 -14.87 -19.41
CA LYS A 191 1.36 -15.46 -19.58
C LYS A 191 0.39 -14.89 -18.54
N LYS A 192 -0.83 -14.61 -18.97
CA LYS A 192 -1.95 -14.24 -18.09
C LYS A 192 -2.19 -15.34 -17.05
N GLY A 193 -2.47 -14.96 -15.80
CA GLY A 193 -2.74 -15.90 -14.72
C GLY A 193 -1.49 -16.40 -14.00
N SER A 194 -0.34 -15.74 -14.17
CA SER A 194 0.84 -15.97 -13.32
C SER A 194 0.57 -15.60 -11.85
N TRP A 195 -0.33 -14.65 -11.62
CA TRP A 195 -0.80 -14.27 -10.30
C TRP A 195 -2.23 -14.78 -10.05
N THR A 196 -2.34 -15.83 -9.24
CA THR A 196 -3.61 -16.43 -8.80
C THR A 196 -3.60 -16.58 -7.28
N ALA A 197 -4.75 -16.85 -6.66
CA ALA A 197 -4.79 -17.21 -5.23
C ALA A 197 -3.89 -18.43 -4.92
N GLY A 198 -3.72 -19.33 -5.90
CA GLY A 198 -2.71 -20.40 -5.99
C GLY A 198 -1.30 -19.94 -5.67
N SER A 199 -0.73 -19.21 -6.63
CA SER A 199 0.64 -18.73 -6.60
C SER A 199 0.88 -17.67 -5.52
N MET A 200 -0.14 -16.86 -5.20
CA MET A 200 -0.11 -15.91 -4.10
C MET A 200 0.19 -16.59 -2.77
N LEU A 201 -0.52 -17.68 -2.42
CA LEU A 201 -0.28 -18.39 -1.15
C LEU A 201 1.17 -18.92 -1.07
N SER A 202 1.65 -19.53 -2.17
CA SER A 202 3.01 -20.09 -2.24
C SER A 202 4.07 -18.99 -2.12
N PHE A 203 3.84 -17.84 -2.75
CA PHE A 203 4.68 -16.66 -2.64
C PHE A 203 4.74 -16.15 -1.19
N LEU A 204 3.59 -15.98 -0.53
CA LEU A 204 3.55 -15.47 0.84
C LEU A 204 4.19 -16.44 1.83
N GLU A 205 4.01 -17.75 1.66
CA GLU A 205 4.69 -18.76 2.48
C GLU A 205 6.22 -18.69 2.32
N SER A 206 6.71 -18.47 1.09
CA SER A 206 8.14 -18.23 0.85
C SER A 206 8.64 -16.98 1.55
N GLN A 207 7.88 -15.88 1.47
CA GLN A 207 8.24 -14.60 2.08
C GLN A 207 8.22 -14.67 3.62
N ILE A 208 7.27 -15.41 4.21
CA ILE A 208 7.25 -15.67 5.66
C ILE A 208 8.53 -16.40 6.07
N LYS A 209 8.94 -17.45 5.34
CA LYS A 209 10.16 -18.19 5.64
C LYS A 209 11.40 -17.30 5.54
N GLU A 210 11.45 -16.43 4.54
CA GLU A 210 12.55 -15.47 4.35
C GLU A 210 12.64 -14.45 5.50
N GLN A 211 11.52 -13.87 5.93
CA GLN A 211 11.47 -12.93 7.07
C GLN A 211 11.89 -13.59 8.40
N LEU A 212 11.78 -14.91 8.49
CA LEU A 212 12.16 -15.68 9.68
C LEU A 212 13.56 -16.25 9.61
N LYS A 213 14.29 -16.12 8.49
CA LYS A 213 15.70 -16.54 8.44
C LYS A 213 16.50 -15.72 9.46
N PRO A 214 17.46 -16.34 10.18
CA PRO A 214 18.41 -15.59 10.98
C PRO A 214 19.09 -14.54 10.09
N GLU A 215 19.25 -13.31 10.57
CA GLU A 215 20.17 -12.38 9.91
C GLU A 215 21.55 -13.03 9.97
N VAL A 216 22.08 -13.40 8.80
CA VAL A 216 23.50 -13.76 8.69
C VAL A 216 24.25 -12.46 8.98
N PHE A 217 24.71 -12.32 10.23
CA PHE A 217 25.76 -11.37 10.54
C PHE A 217 27.00 -11.82 9.77
N ILE A 218 27.20 -11.24 8.59
CA ILE A 218 28.53 -11.20 8.01
C ILE A 218 29.28 -10.18 8.87
N ASP A 219 30.10 -10.68 9.79
CA ASP A 219 31.11 -9.88 10.48
C ASP A 219 32.06 -9.31 9.42
N ALA A 220 31.72 -8.14 8.87
CA ALA A 220 32.60 -7.38 7.99
C ALA A 220 33.76 -6.72 8.76
N TYR A 221 33.99 -7.10 10.02
CA TYR A 221 35.14 -6.70 10.84
C TYR A 221 35.69 -7.90 11.62
N SER A 222 36.07 -8.98 10.93
CA SER A 222 37.16 -9.81 11.44
C SER A 222 38.47 -9.23 10.89
N GLU A 223 39.15 -8.46 11.74
CA GLU A 223 40.52 -8.04 11.49
C GLU A 223 41.36 -9.23 11.04
N LYS A 224 42.12 -9.02 9.95
CA LYS A 224 43.23 -9.87 9.56
C LYS A 224 44.21 -9.99 10.74
N ARG A 225 44.00 -10.94 11.64
CA ARG A 225 45.07 -11.51 12.46
C ARG A 225 45.96 -12.32 11.51
N ARG A 226 47.03 -11.67 11.05
CA ARG A 226 48.21 -12.39 10.54
C ARG A 226 48.84 -13.13 11.73
N PRO A 227 49.13 -14.44 11.62
CA PRO A 227 49.90 -15.13 12.63
C PRO A 227 51.39 -14.86 12.45
N GLY A 228 52.09 -14.61 13.56
CA GLY A 228 53.51 -14.94 13.73
C GLY A 228 54.52 -13.96 13.14
N GLY A 229 55.27 -13.30 14.02
CA GLY A 229 56.46 -12.53 13.69
C GLY A 229 56.93 -11.71 14.88
N GLU A 230 57.51 -12.36 15.88
CA GLU A 230 58.39 -11.69 16.83
C GLU A 230 59.55 -11.02 16.06
N VAL A 231 59.98 -9.85 16.51
CA VAL A 231 61.35 -9.58 17.01
C VAL A 231 61.58 -8.06 17.09
N GLU A 232 62.00 -7.67 18.30
CA GLU A 232 62.81 -6.52 18.74
C GLU A 232 62.31 -5.07 18.72
N GLN A 233 62.39 -4.52 19.94
CA GLN A 233 62.48 -3.12 20.31
C GLN A 233 63.70 -2.45 19.67
N THR A 234 63.56 -1.20 19.22
CA THR A 234 64.54 -0.14 19.55
C THR A 234 63.95 1.24 19.26
N ALA A 235 64.22 2.17 20.17
CA ALA A 235 63.78 3.55 20.16
C ALA A 235 64.64 4.46 19.25
N LYS A 236 64.05 5.55 18.74
CA LYS A 236 64.59 6.92 18.49
C LYS A 236 63.70 7.64 17.45
N ARG A 237 63.02 8.75 17.80
CA ARG A 237 63.41 10.19 17.70
C ARG A 237 63.49 10.76 16.26
N SER A 238 62.98 12.01 16.14
CA SER A 238 63.21 13.09 15.14
C SER A 238 62.70 12.85 13.71
N SER A 239 61.73 13.60 13.17
CA SER A 239 61.62 15.03 12.78
C SER A 239 61.99 15.30 11.31
N THR A 240 61.33 16.32 10.73
CA THR A 240 61.66 17.10 9.49
C THR A 240 61.48 16.39 8.13
N THR A 241 60.45 16.73 7.32
CA THR A 241 60.29 17.84 6.33
C THR A 241 61.18 17.79 5.09
N ASN A 242 60.52 17.84 3.92
CA ASN A 242 60.89 18.41 2.59
C ASN A 242 60.65 17.41 1.44
N GLN A 243 59.65 17.65 0.60
CA GLN A 243 59.63 18.48 -0.62
C GLN A 243 60.07 17.71 -1.90
N GLU A 244 59.08 17.55 -2.77
CA GLU A 244 59.09 17.70 -4.23
C GLU A 244 60.12 16.95 -5.08
N VAL A 245 59.60 16.06 -5.95
CA VAL A 245 59.98 16.04 -7.38
C VAL A 245 58.74 15.71 -8.22
N PHE A 246 58.28 16.68 -9.02
CA PHE A 246 57.40 16.48 -10.17
C PHE A 246 58.21 15.94 -11.35
N VAL A 247 57.80 14.83 -11.96
CA VAL A 247 58.18 14.49 -13.34
C VAL A 247 56.89 14.12 -14.08
N GLY A 248 56.58 14.91 -15.11
CA GLY A 248 55.41 14.72 -15.96
C GLY A 248 55.54 13.52 -16.89
N VAL A 249 54.40 12.92 -17.20
CA VAL A 249 54.25 11.99 -18.33
C VAL A 249 52.93 12.32 -19.04
N SER A 250 53.06 12.61 -20.33
CA SER A 250 52.02 12.90 -21.31
C SER A 250 51.02 11.73 -21.51
N PRO A 251 49.81 12.01 -22.02
CA PRO A 251 48.73 11.02 -22.09
C PRO A 251 48.92 10.02 -23.24
N PRO A 252 48.54 8.73 -23.08
CA PRO A 252 48.55 7.80 -24.20
C PRO A 252 47.28 7.95 -25.07
N GLU A 253 47.52 7.87 -26.37
CA GLU A 253 46.58 8.02 -27.49
C GLU A 253 45.47 6.97 -27.52
N MET A 254 44.32 7.38 -28.05
CA MET A 254 43.15 6.56 -28.35
C MET A 254 43.44 5.51 -29.43
N SER A 255 43.22 4.24 -29.12
CA SER A 255 43.00 3.18 -30.11
C SER A 255 41.50 3.02 -30.43
N PRO A 256 41.12 2.76 -31.70
CA PRO A 256 39.72 2.73 -32.13
C PRO A 256 38.93 1.56 -31.51
N LEU A 257 37.70 1.85 -31.09
CA LEU A 257 36.73 0.88 -30.58
C LEU A 257 36.46 -0.24 -31.61
N PRO A 258 36.44 -1.52 -31.22
CA PRO A 258 36.02 -2.60 -32.10
C PRO A 258 34.52 -2.52 -32.38
N SER A 259 34.16 -2.78 -33.64
CA SER A 259 32.78 -2.83 -34.13
C SER A 259 31.90 -3.75 -33.28
N LEU A 260 30.83 -3.20 -32.71
CA LEU A 260 29.76 -3.95 -32.05
C LEU A 260 29.04 -4.86 -33.05
N SER A 261 29.41 -6.14 -33.06
CA SER A 261 28.65 -7.19 -33.74
C SER A 261 27.46 -7.60 -32.86
N PHE A 262 26.24 -7.34 -33.34
CA PHE A 262 25.01 -7.81 -32.71
C PHE A 262 24.98 -9.35 -32.67
N PRO A 263 24.64 -9.99 -31.54
CA PRO A 263 24.32 -11.41 -31.55
C PRO A 263 23.03 -11.63 -32.35
N ARG A 264 23.14 -12.46 -33.40
CA ARG A 264 22.01 -12.92 -34.23
C ARG A 264 20.91 -13.53 -33.38
N LYS A 265 19.66 -13.33 -33.83
CA LYS A 265 18.40 -13.97 -33.39
C LYS A 265 18.64 -15.22 -32.54
N ARG A 266 18.30 -15.15 -31.25
CA ARG A 266 17.96 -16.37 -30.50
C ARG A 266 16.73 -16.98 -31.17
N GLU A 267 16.92 -18.12 -31.80
CA GLU A 267 15.84 -18.99 -32.24
C GLU A 267 14.87 -19.23 -31.08
N SER A 268 13.59 -19.29 -31.43
CA SER A 268 12.47 -19.53 -30.54
C SER A 268 12.61 -20.88 -29.81
N SER A 269 13.22 -20.86 -28.63
CA SER A 269 13.15 -21.97 -27.68
C SER A 269 11.73 -22.00 -27.04
N PRO A 270 11.16 -23.19 -26.78
CA PRO A 270 9.80 -23.31 -26.30
C PRO A 270 9.62 -22.64 -24.94
N SER A 271 8.42 -22.10 -24.75
CA SER A 271 7.92 -21.42 -23.56
C SER A 271 8.38 -22.07 -22.25
N LYS A 272 9.30 -21.42 -21.54
CA LYS A 272 9.43 -21.65 -20.10
C LYS A 272 8.16 -21.11 -19.46
N ASP A 273 7.36 -21.98 -18.87
CA ASP A 273 6.28 -21.57 -18.00
C ASP A 273 6.86 -20.74 -16.86
N PHE A 274 6.62 -19.44 -16.88
CA PHE A 274 6.99 -18.54 -15.77
C PHE A 274 6.03 -18.79 -14.61
N VAL A 275 6.25 -19.89 -13.90
CA VAL A 275 5.76 -20.08 -12.54
C VAL A 275 6.84 -19.47 -11.63
N TYR A 276 6.44 -18.61 -10.71
CA TYR A 276 7.33 -18.23 -9.61
C TYR A 276 7.64 -19.51 -8.82
N VAL A 277 8.85 -20.03 -9.00
CA VAL A 277 9.40 -21.13 -8.22
C VAL A 277 10.42 -20.49 -7.28
N PRO A 278 10.17 -20.45 -5.95
CA PRO A 278 11.17 -20.01 -4.99
C PRO A 278 12.46 -20.81 -5.22
N SER A 279 13.61 -20.14 -5.19
CA SER A 279 14.90 -20.84 -5.21
C SER A 279 14.91 -21.84 -4.05
N GLN A 280 15.11 -23.13 -4.37
CA GLN A 280 15.42 -24.14 -3.37
C GLN A 280 16.86 -23.90 -2.90
N GLU A 281 17.04 -22.90 -2.04
CA GLU A 281 18.28 -22.74 -1.28
C GLU A 281 18.26 -23.63 -0.04
N ASN A 282 19.44 -24.10 0.35
CA ASN A 282 19.69 -24.94 1.53
C ASN A 282 18.79 -24.54 2.70
N VAL A 283 17.92 -25.47 3.09
CA VAL A 283 16.92 -25.25 4.14
C VAL A 283 17.64 -25.26 5.49
N GLU A 284 18.21 -24.13 5.87
CA GLU A 284 18.51 -23.90 7.29
C GLU A 284 17.20 -24.08 8.08
N PRO A 285 17.23 -24.79 9.22
CA PRO A 285 16.05 -24.97 10.04
C PRO A 285 15.54 -23.59 10.48
N LEU A 286 14.25 -23.31 10.19
CA LEU A 286 13.61 -22.08 10.62
C LEU A 286 13.69 -21.99 12.16
N PRO A 287 13.91 -20.80 12.74
CA PRO A 287 13.90 -20.63 14.19
C PRO A 287 12.62 -21.19 14.81
N SER A 288 12.70 -21.81 15.99
CA SER A 288 11.53 -22.34 16.71
C SER A 288 10.77 -21.30 17.53
N ASP A 289 11.27 -20.06 17.56
CA ASP A 289 10.70 -18.97 18.34
C ASP A 289 9.25 -18.69 17.93
N LYS A 290 8.40 -18.40 18.93
CA LYS A 290 6.97 -18.14 18.73
C LYS A 290 6.71 -16.75 18.19
N ILE A 291 5.58 -16.63 17.51
CA ILE A 291 5.09 -15.41 16.89
C ILE A 291 3.80 -14.98 17.58
N LEU A 292 3.81 -13.76 18.11
CA LEU A 292 2.62 -13.12 18.67
C LEU A 292 1.82 -12.45 17.55
N CYS A 293 0.54 -12.78 17.44
CA CYS A 293 -0.39 -12.15 16.51
C CYS A 293 -1.40 -11.31 17.27
N ALA A 294 -1.35 -9.99 17.08
CA ALA A 294 -2.36 -9.08 17.58
C ALA A 294 -3.60 -9.13 16.68
N LEU A 295 -4.68 -9.76 17.15
CA LEU A 295 -5.95 -9.80 16.44
C LEU A 295 -6.78 -8.56 16.80
N SER A 296 -7.31 -7.86 15.79
CA SER A 296 -8.18 -6.70 15.98
C SER A 296 -9.66 -7.00 15.75
N GLY A 297 -10.03 -8.22 15.34
CA GLY A 297 -11.36 -8.53 14.81
C GLY A 297 -11.55 -8.12 13.34
N GLY A 298 -10.55 -7.48 12.73
CA GLY A 298 -10.56 -7.11 11.31
C GLY A 298 -10.24 -8.27 10.38
N VAL A 299 -10.55 -8.07 9.09
CA VAL A 299 -10.23 -9.03 8.02
C VAL A 299 -8.73 -9.28 7.92
N ASP A 300 -7.91 -8.22 7.93
CA ASP A 300 -6.47 -8.33 7.64
C ASP A 300 -5.74 -9.12 8.74
N SER A 301 -5.96 -8.78 10.02
CA SER A 301 -5.34 -9.49 11.14
C SER A 301 -5.76 -10.96 11.19
N THR A 302 -7.00 -11.25 10.79
CA THR A 302 -7.51 -12.62 10.76
C THR A 302 -6.89 -13.43 9.63
N VAL A 303 -6.84 -12.86 8.41
CA VAL A 303 -6.17 -13.50 7.26
C VAL A 303 -4.69 -13.73 7.56
N MET A 304 -4.01 -12.75 8.16
CA MET A 304 -2.62 -12.86 8.61
C MET A 304 -2.45 -14.05 9.58
N ALA A 305 -3.27 -14.14 10.61
CA ALA A 305 -3.17 -15.22 11.60
C ALA A 305 -3.47 -16.60 11.01
N CYS A 306 -4.49 -16.72 10.15
CA CYS A 306 -4.78 -17.96 9.43
C CYS A 306 -3.63 -18.36 8.51
N LEU A 307 -3.04 -17.41 7.78
CA LEU A 307 -1.90 -17.65 6.90
C LEU A 307 -0.68 -18.14 7.68
N LEU A 308 -0.32 -17.45 8.77
CA LEU A 308 0.81 -17.85 9.62
C LEU A 308 0.59 -19.22 10.28
N THR A 309 -0.63 -19.48 10.78
CA THR A 309 -1.00 -20.76 11.38
C THR A 309 -0.89 -21.89 10.36
N LYS A 310 -1.33 -21.67 9.12
CA LYS A 310 -1.20 -22.64 8.03
C LYS A 310 0.26 -22.88 7.63
N ALA A 311 1.07 -21.82 7.57
CA ALA A 311 2.44 -21.89 7.08
C ALA A 311 3.43 -22.48 8.12
N LEU A 312 3.20 -22.21 9.41
CA LEU A 312 4.17 -22.50 10.48
C LEU A 312 3.64 -23.46 11.55
N GLY A 313 2.35 -23.80 11.50
CA GLY A 313 1.68 -24.63 12.48
C GLY A 313 1.11 -23.84 13.67
N PRO A 314 0.04 -24.34 14.31
CA PRO A 314 -0.68 -23.63 15.38
C PRO A 314 0.16 -23.45 16.66
N ASP A 315 1.11 -24.34 16.95
CA ASP A 315 1.90 -24.28 18.19
C ASP A 315 2.86 -23.08 18.23
N ARG A 316 3.31 -22.64 17.05
CA ARG A 316 4.23 -21.51 16.90
C ARG A 316 3.51 -20.15 16.92
N ILE A 317 2.20 -20.14 16.68
CA ILE A 317 1.40 -18.92 16.55
C ILE A 317 0.56 -18.72 17.80
N HIS A 318 0.75 -17.58 18.46
CA HIS A 318 -0.01 -17.19 19.65
C HIS A 318 -0.81 -15.95 19.32
N CYS A 319 -2.13 -16.10 19.18
CA CYS A 319 -3.01 -15.00 18.88
C CYS A 319 -3.58 -14.40 20.17
N VAL A 320 -3.61 -13.07 20.24
CA VAL A 320 -4.22 -12.34 21.36
C VAL A 320 -5.29 -11.43 20.78
N PHE A 321 -6.52 -11.56 21.28
CA PHE A 321 -7.64 -10.69 20.94
C PHE A 321 -8.10 -9.96 22.20
N VAL A 322 -7.97 -8.63 22.19
CA VAL A 322 -8.22 -7.79 23.37
C VAL A 322 -9.60 -7.15 23.24
N ASP A 323 -10.46 -7.38 24.22
CA ASP A 323 -11.64 -6.57 24.45
C ASP A 323 -11.24 -5.27 25.16
N THR A 324 -11.24 -4.19 24.40
CA THR A 324 -10.96 -2.84 24.91
C THR A 324 -12.20 -2.19 25.53
N GLY A 325 -13.36 -2.86 25.50
CA GLY A 325 -14.66 -2.26 25.76
C GLY A 325 -15.19 -1.46 24.56
N LEU A 326 -14.35 -1.03 23.62
CA LEU A 326 -14.69 -0.13 22.51
C LEU A 326 -15.16 -0.85 21.24
N LEU A 327 -15.40 -2.17 21.31
CA LEU A 327 -15.94 -2.99 20.22
C LEU A 327 -17.46 -2.82 20.07
N ARG A 328 -18.04 -3.27 18.96
CA ARG A 328 -19.50 -3.29 18.76
C ARG A 328 -20.19 -4.22 19.76
N GLU A 329 -21.51 -4.07 19.90
CA GLU A 329 -22.30 -4.92 20.78
C GLU A 329 -22.15 -6.41 20.38
N GLY A 330 -21.81 -7.27 21.35
CA GLY A 330 -21.59 -8.71 21.13
C GLY A 330 -20.35 -9.09 20.30
N GLU A 331 -19.63 -8.12 19.72
CA GLU A 331 -18.58 -8.38 18.74
C GLU A 331 -17.43 -9.22 19.28
N PHE A 332 -17.03 -9.01 20.54
CA PHE A 332 -15.92 -9.76 21.14
C PHE A 332 -16.19 -11.27 21.12
N GLN A 333 -17.37 -11.68 21.61
CA GLN A 333 -17.72 -13.10 21.69
C GLN A 333 -17.93 -13.70 20.30
N GLU A 334 -18.63 -12.99 19.40
CA GLU A 334 -18.84 -13.44 18.02
C GLU A 334 -17.53 -13.70 17.28
N VAL A 335 -16.60 -12.75 17.38
CA VAL A 335 -15.29 -12.84 16.72
C VAL A 335 -14.44 -13.95 17.34
N LEU A 336 -14.44 -14.07 18.67
CA LEU A 336 -13.70 -15.13 19.37
C LEU A 336 -14.20 -16.52 18.99
N ASP A 337 -15.51 -16.70 18.82
CA ASP A 337 -16.08 -17.99 18.39
C ASP A 337 -15.76 -18.31 16.93
N ILE A 338 -15.66 -17.30 16.06
CA ILE A 338 -15.14 -17.48 14.70
C ILE A 338 -13.68 -17.93 14.74
N TYR A 339 -12.84 -17.31 15.57
CA TYR A 339 -11.44 -17.70 15.71
C TYR A 339 -11.27 -19.14 16.21
N LYS A 340 -12.11 -19.60 17.14
CA LYS A 340 -12.17 -21.00 17.57
C LYS A 340 -12.57 -21.93 16.43
N LYS A 341 -13.58 -21.58 15.63
CA LYS A 341 -13.98 -22.35 14.43
C LYS A 341 -12.87 -22.45 13.40
N LEU A 342 -12.07 -21.39 13.27
CA LEU A 342 -10.86 -21.36 12.42
C LEU A 342 -9.66 -22.09 13.04
N LYS A 343 -9.82 -22.68 14.24
CA LYS A 343 -8.79 -23.41 14.98
C LYS A 343 -7.53 -22.57 15.25
N LEU A 344 -7.70 -21.26 15.41
CA LEU A 344 -6.61 -20.38 15.82
C LEU A 344 -6.33 -20.58 17.31
N ASN A 345 -5.05 -20.65 17.67
CA ASN A 345 -4.61 -20.60 19.07
C ASN A 345 -4.76 -19.16 19.60
N VAL A 346 -5.98 -18.82 20.02
CA VAL A 346 -6.37 -17.47 20.44
C VAL A 346 -6.65 -17.38 21.94
N THR A 347 -6.06 -16.37 22.57
CA THR A 347 -6.39 -15.95 23.93
C THR A 347 -7.22 -14.67 23.88
N GLY A 348 -8.44 -14.73 24.41
CA GLY A 348 -9.28 -13.54 24.63
C GLY A 348 -8.88 -12.84 25.93
N VAL A 349 -8.70 -11.52 25.90
CA VAL A 349 -8.28 -10.70 27.04
C VAL A 349 -9.32 -9.63 27.30
N LEU A 350 -9.84 -9.53 28.52
CA LEU A 350 -10.85 -8.54 28.88
C LEU A 350 -10.16 -7.37 29.59
N GLU A 351 -10.07 -6.21 28.95
CA GLU A 351 -9.35 -5.03 29.44
C GLU A 351 -10.24 -3.76 29.45
N GLU A 352 -11.56 -3.91 29.33
CA GLU A 352 -12.53 -2.79 29.29
C GLU A 352 -12.25 -1.73 30.36
N GLU A 353 -12.11 -2.14 31.63
CA GLU A 353 -11.92 -1.20 32.75
C GLU A 353 -10.62 -0.41 32.63
N LYS A 354 -9.53 -1.07 32.21
CA LYS A 354 -8.23 -0.43 32.01
C LYS A 354 -8.34 0.66 30.93
N PHE A 355 -8.99 0.34 29.80
CA PHE A 355 -9.15 1.27 28.67
C PHE A 355 -10.06 2.44 29.02
N LEU A 356 -11.21 2.18 29.66
CA LEU A 356 -12.14 3.24 30.05
C LEU A 356 -11.50 4.20 31.05
N LYS A 357 -10.76 3.69 32.04
CA LYS A 357 -10.04 4.53 33.01
C LYS A 357 -8.97 5.39 32.35
N ALA A 358 -8.26 4.88 31.35
CA ALA A 358 -7.25 5.66 30.65
C ALA A 358 -7.83 6.75 29.73
N LEU A 359 -9.10 6.63 29.33
CA LEU A 359 -9.81 7.55 28.44
C LEU A 359 -10.70 8.55 29.19
N GLU A 360 -10.80 8.45 30.51
CA GLU A 360 -11.58 9.33 31.36
C GLU A 360 -11.16 10.81 31.20
N GLY A 361 -12.15 11.69 30.99
CA GLY A 361 -11.90 13.12 30.74
C GLY A 361 -11.25 13.46 29.38
N ILE A 362 -10.93 12.48 28.52
CA ILE A 362 -10.26 12.73 27.24
C ILE A 362 -11.29 13.00 26.14
N ILE A 363 -11.28 14.23 25.63
CA ILE A 363 -12.17 14.67 24.54
C ILE A 363 -11.46 14.67 23.18
N ASP A 364 -10.20 15.11 23.15
CA ASP A 364 -9.42 15.28 21.93
C ASP A 364 -9.19 13.94 21.20
N PRO A 365 -9.57 13.84 19.91
CA PRO A 365 -9.57 12.57 19.19
C PRO A 365 -8.15 12.02 18.94
N GLU A 366 -7.18 12.90 18.70
CA GLU A 366 -5.78 12.49 18.52
C GLU A 366 -5.18 11.93 19.82
N LYS A 367 -5.50 12.54 20.96
CA LYS A 367 -5.14 12.00 22.28
C LYS A 367 -5.80 10.65 22.53
N LYS A 368 -7.09 10.47 22.20
CA LYS A 368 -7.76 9.16 22.31
C LYS A 368 -7.02 8.09 21.50
N ARG A 369 -6.69 8.38 20.23
CA ARG A 369 -5.92 7.49 19.33
C ARG A 369 -4.59 7.09 19.95
N LYS A 370 -3.82 8.07 20.44
CA LYS A 370 -2.51 7.83 21.07
C LYS A 370 -2.60 7.00 22.35
N ILE A 371 -3.58 7.27 23.20
CA ILE A 371 -3.79 6.51 24.45
C ILE A 371 -4.14 5.06 24.14
N ILE A 372 -5.12 4.83 23.25
CA ILE A 372 -5.53 3.47 22.87
C ILE A 372 -4.36 2.71 22.25
N GLY A 373 -3.62 3.34 21.33
CA GLY A 373 -2.42 2.75 20.72
C GLY A 373 -1.38 2.34 21.76
N ARG A 374 -1.05 3.24 22.70
CA ARG A 374 -0.10 2.96 23.80
C ARG A 374 -0.55 1.78 24.65
N MET A 375 -1.82 1.74 25.03
CA MET A 375 -2.36 0.66 25.87
C MET A 375 -2.30 -0.71 25.22
N PHE A 376 -2.55 -0.80 23.92
CA PHE A 376 -2.35 -2.04 23.17
C PHE A 376 -0.90 -2.53 23.29
N ILE A 377 0.07 -1.64 23.15
CA ILE A 377 1.50 -1.97 23.27
C ILE A 377 1.83 -2.46 24.69
N GLU A 378 1.34 -1.79 25.73
CA GLU A 378 1.54 -2.19 27.13
C GLU A 378 1.05 -3.63 27.38
N ILE A 379 -0.13 -3.98 26.85
CA ILE A 379 -0.68 -5.35 26.95
C ILE A 379 0.25 -6.34 26.23
N PHE A 380 0.74 -6.04 25.03
CA PHE A 380 1.64 -6.95 24.32
C PHE A 380 3.00 -7.10 25.01
N GLU A 381 3.51 -6.07 25.67
CA GLU A 381 4.72 -6.14 26.49
C GLU A 381 4.53 -7.02 27.73
N GLU A 382 3.36 -6.93 28.39
CA GLU A 382 2.98 -7.82 29.50
C GLU A 382 2.95 -9.29 29.03
N TYR A 383 2.37 -9.56 27.86
CA TYR A 383 2.37 -10.90 27.26
C TYR A 383 3.77 -11.39 26.91
N LYS A 384 4.65 -10.53 26.42
CA LYS A 384 6.05 -10.90 26.16
C LYS A 384 6.77 -11.33 27.43
N LYS A 385 6.57 -10.62 28.54
CA LYS A 385 7.17 -10.98 29.84
C LYS A 385 6.68 -12.34 30.33
N LYS A 386 5.43 -12.69 30.03
CA LYS A 386 4.82 -13.98 30.39
C LYS A 386 5.33 -15.14 29.53
N TYR A 387 5.65 -14.89 28.26
CA TYR A 387 6.09 -15.90 27.30
C TYR A 387 7.46 -15.54 26.72
N SER A 388 8.53 -16.02 27.36
CA SER A 388 9.93 -15.70 27.01
C SER A 388 10.37 -16.23 25.63
N ASP A 389 9.63 -17.19 25.07
CA ASP A 389 9.85 -17.81 23.76
C ASP A 389 9.21 -17.02 22.59
N ILE A 390 8.48 -15.93 22.87
CA ILE A 390 7.95 -15.02 21.85
C ILE A 390 9.01 -13.97 21.48
N LYS A 391 9.55 -14.06 20.26
CA LYS A 391 10.50 -13.09 19.70
C LYS A 391 9.93 -12.21 18.59
N TYR A 392 8.86 -12.66 17.95
CA TYR A 392 8.29 -12.01 16.77
C TYR A 392 6.90 -11.44 17.05
N LEU A 393 6.59 -10.30 16.44
CA LEU A 393 5.27 -9.68 16.42
C LEU A 393 4.78 -9.62 14.96
N ALA A 394 3.65 -10.27 14.69
CA ALA A 394 3.04 -10.24 13.37
C ALA A 394 2.13 -9.02 13.20
N GLN A 395 2.22 -8.36 12.04
CA GLN A 395 1.37 -7.23 11.67
C GLN A 395 0.69 -7.46 10.33
N GLY A 396 -0.59 -7.07 10.25
CA GLY A 396 -1.40 -7.14 9.04
C GLY A 396 -1.15 -5.98 8.06
N THR A 397 0.06 -5.41 8.04
CA THR A 397 0.45 -4.30 7.17
C THR A 397 0.20 -4.70 5.71
N LEU A 398 -0.50 -3.84 4.97
CA LEU A 398 -0.84 -4.08 3.57
C LEU A 398 0.07 -3.27 2.64
N TYR A 399 0.00 -3.58 1.36
CA TYR A 399 0.87 -2.96 0.38
C TYR A 399 0.73 -1.44 0.25
N PRO A 400 -0.48 -0.85 0.30
CA PRO A 400 -0.64 0.59 0.34
C PRO A 400 0.12 1.25 1.52
N ASP A 401 0.11 0.63 2.71
CA ASP A 401 0.79 1.17 3.90
C ASP A 401 2.30 1.24 3.70
N VAL A 402 2.88 0.19 3.09
CA VAL A 402 4.31 0.14 2.77
C VAL A 402 4.70 1.22 1.77
N ILE A 403 3.91 1.38 0.70
CA ILE A 403 4.19 2.39 -0.33
C ILE A 403 4.10 3.80 0.26
N GLU A 404 3.09 4.08 1.08
CA GLU A 404 2.95 5.38 1.76
C GLU A 404 4.18 5.72 2.61
N SER A 405 4.78 4.72 3.27
CA SER A 405 6.02 4.91 4.04
C SER A 405 7.25 5.21 3.18
N LEU A 406 7.29 4.74 1.93
CA LEU A 406 8.39 4.97 0.98
C LEU A 406 8.30 6.35 0.30
N SER A 407 7.09 6.88 0.09
CA SER A 407 6.84 8.16 -0.59
C SER A 407 7.23 9.42 0.23
N PHE A 408 7.93 9.28 1.35
CA PHE A 408 8.23 10.33 2.33
C PHE A 408 9.19 11.46 1.84
N LYS A 409 9.67 11.42 0.59
CA LYS A 409 10.60 12.41 0.02
C LYS A 409 9.94 13.35 -1.01
N GLY A 410 8.76 13.90 -0.70
CA GLY A 410 8.07 14.88 -1.56
C GLY A 410 7.44 16.05 -0.77
N PRO A 411 7.08 17.17 -1.43
CA PRO A 411 6.53 18.37 -0.78
C PRO A 411 5.16 18.19 -0.08
N SER A 412 4.57 17.00 -0.18
CA SER A 412 3.34 16.58 0.54
C SER A 412 3.62 16.05 1.96
N ALA A 413 4.87 16.12 2.44
CA ALA A 413 5.34 15.55 3.71
C ALA A 413 4.60 16.04 4.96
N THR A 414 3.90 17.18 4.90
CA THR A 414 3.27 17.81 6.06
C THR A 414 1.82 17.38 6.33
N ILE A 415 1.16 16.66 5.41
CA ILE A 415 -0.31 16.52 5.47
C ILE A 415 -0.80 15.14 5.95
N LYS A 416 0.04 14.10 6.05
CA LYS A 416 -0.48 12.75 6.39
C LYS A 416 0.42 12.00 7.36
N SER A 417 0.06 12.05 8.64
CA SER A 417 0.66 11.27 9.71
C SER A 417 0.16 9.82 9.69
N HIS A 418 1.07 8.88 9.40
CA HIS A 418 1.15 7.52 9.95
C HIS A 418 -0.20 6.80 10.15
N HIS A 419 -0.85 6.42 9.05
CA HIS A 419 -1.94 5.46 9.13
C HIS A 419 -1.39 4.04 9.22
N ASN A 420 -2.03 3.27 10.10
CA ASN A 420 -1.67 1.92 10.55
C ASN A 420 -0.44 1.86 11.47
N VAL A 421 -0.74 2.10 12.75
CA VAL A 421 0.11 2.00 13.95
C VAL A 421 1.06 3.18 14.20
N GLY A 422 0.51 4.40 14.12
CA GLY A 422 1.11 5.57 14.74
C GLY A 422 1.16 5.41 16.27
N GLY A 423 2.30 4.96 16.80
CA GLY A 423 2.52 4.91 18.25
C GLY A 423 3.48 3.84 18.75
N LEU A 424 4.05 2.99 17.88
CA LEU A 424 5.03 2.00 18.36
C LEU A 424 6.25 2.71 18.95
N PRO A 425 6.73 2.33 20.15
CA PRO A 425 7.93 2.91 20.74
C PRO A 425 9.10 2.68 19.78
N LYS A 426 10.06 3.63 19.70
CA LYS A 426 11.24 3.52 18.83
C LYS A 426 12.09 2.24 19.06
N LYS A 427 11.84 1.51 20.15
CA LYS A 427 12.41 0.20 20.44
C LYS A 427 11.31 -0.74 20.89
N LEU A 428 10.65 -1.41 19.95
CA LEU A 428 9.84 -2.56 20.28
C LEU A 428 10.73 -3.73 20.66
N PRO A 429 10.38 -4.53 21.68
CA PRO A 429 11.16 -5.69 22.07
C PRO A 429 10.95 -6.88 21.11
N PHE A 430 10.41 -6.68 19.90
CA PHE A 430 10.05 -7.75 18.96
C PHE A 430 10.69 -7.54 17.59
N LYS A 431 10.94 -8.63 16.87
CA LYS A 431 11.17 -8.61 15.42
C LYS A 431 9.81 -8.62 14.69
N LEU A 432 9.64 -7.77 13.68
CA LEU A 432 8.37 -7.69 12.95
C LEU A 432 8.25 -8.76 11.87
N VAL A 433 7.05 -9.30 11.70
CA VAL A 433 6.68 -10.21 10.59
C VAL A 433 5.45 -9.64 9.91
N GLU A 434 5.58 -9.25 8.65
CA GLU A 434 4.54 -8.55 7.88
C GLU A 434 4.18 -9.39 6.66
N PRO A 435 3.39 -10.47 6.81
CA PRO A 435 3.19 -11.42 5.74
C PRO A 435 2.28 -10.87 4.64
N LEU A 436 1.43 -9.89 4.93
CA LEU A 436 0.49 -9.30 3.96
C LEU A 436 1.04 -8.06 3.25
N ARG A 437 2.30 -7.69 3.52
CA ARG A 437 2.93 -6.44 3.07
C ARG A 437 2.96 -6.24 1.55
N PHE A 438 2.76 -7.31 0.79
CA PHE A 438 2.73 -7.28 -0.67
C PHE A 438 1.32 -7.37 -1.24
N LEU A 439 0.24 -7.37 -0.44
CA LEU A 439 -1.13 -7.54 -0.92
C LEU A 439 -1.95 -6.25 -0.84
N PHE A 440 -2.86 -6.09 -1.80
CA PHE A 440 -3.97 -5.15 -1.72
C PHE A 440 -5.17 -5.73 -0.95
N LYS A 441 -6.10 -4.87 -0.53
CA LYS A 441 -7.24 -5.22 0.34
C LYS A 441 -8.19 -6.26 -0.28
N ASP A 442 -8.41 -6.16 -1.58
CA ASP A 442 -9.19 -7.13 -2.36
C ASP A 442 -8.49 -8.49 -2.44
N GLU A 443 -7.17 -8.51 -2.64
CA GLU A 443 -6.35 -9.72 -2.63
C GLU A 443 -6.36 -10.42 -1.27
N VAL A 444 -6.33 -9.65 -0.17
CA VAL A 444 -6.47 -10.17 1.20
C VAL A 444 -7.81 -10.89 1.39
N ARG A 445 -8.90 -10.37 0.82
CA ARG A 445 -10.21 -11.04 0.86
C ARG A 445 -10.21 -12.34 0.07
N VAL A 446 -9.67 -12.34 -1.15
CA VAL A 446 -9.53 -13.55 -1.99
C VAL A 446 -8.67 -14.61 -1.28
N LEU A 447 -7.59 -14.19 -0.62
CA LEU A 447 -6.76 -15.07 0.19
C LEU A 447 -7.55 -15.63 1.39
N GLY A 448 -8.36 -14.80 2.04
CA GLY A 448 -9.22 -15.20 3.15
C GLY A 448 -10.24 -16.28 2.76
N GLU A 449 -10.85 -16.18 1.57
CA GLU A 449 -11.75 -17.22 1.04
C GLU A 449 -11.00 -18.54 0.86
N LYS A 450 -9.79 -18.50 0.32
CA LYS A 450 -8.93 -19.68 0.15
C LYS A 450 -8.47 -20.28 1.47
N LEU A 451 -8.37 -19.47 2.53
CA LEU A 451 -8.10 -19.89 3.90
C LEU A 451 -9.37 -20.35 4.65
N GLN A 452 -10.50 -20.49 3.95
CA GLN A 452 -11.79 -20.95 4.49
C GLN A 452 -12.37 -20.02 5.57
N ILE A 453 -12.01 -18.74 5.55
CA ILE A 453 -12.63 -17.74 6.41
C ILE A 453 -14.08 -17.52 5.94
N PRO A 454 -15.08 -17.52 6.85
CA PRO A 454 -16.47 -17.33 6.48
C PRO A 454 -16.68 -16.04 5.68
N LYS A 455 -17.44 -16.14 4.58
CA LYS A 455 -17.74 -14.99 3.69
C LYS A 455 -18.34 -13.80 4.46
N GLU A 456 -19.23 -14.09 5.41
CA GLU A 456 -19.85 -13.10 6.30
C GLU A 456 -18.82 -12.27 7.08
N PHE A 457 -17.66 -12.85 7.41
CA PHE A 457 -16.58 -12.17 8.09
C PHE A 457 -15.74 -11.31 7.12
N LEU A 458 -15.44 -11.83 5.93
CA LEU A 458 -14.66 -11.13 4.89
C LEU A 458 -15.39 -9.90 4.32
N GLN A 459 -16.72 -9.95 4.31
CA GLN A 459 -17.59 -8.86 3.87
C GLN A 459 -17.96 -7.86 4.99
N ARG A 460 -17.42 -8.02 6.21
CA ARG A 460 -17.65 -7.03 7.29
C ARG A 460 -17.15 -5.66 6.85
N HIS A 461 -17.94 -4.64 7.16
CA HIS A 461 -17.51 -3.26 7.03
C HIS A 461 -16.25 -3.01 7.87
N PRO A 462 -15.32 -2.18 7.38
CA PRO A 462 -14.16 -1.76 8.14
C PRO A 462 -14.56 -1.16 9.50
N PHE A 463 -13.75 -1.46 10.52
CA PHE A 463 -13.91 -0.92 11.86
C PHE A 463 -12.60 -0.28 12.30
N PRO A 464 -12.63 0.97 12.81
CA PRO A 464 -11.42 1.69 13.17
C PRO A 464 -10.70 1.00 14.33
N GLY A 465 -9.37 1.07 14.37
CA GLY A 465 -8.57 0.52 15.47
C GLY A 465 -8.95 1.06 16.85
N PRO A 466 -9.16 2.38 17.03
CA PRO A 466 -9.73 2.96 18.24
C PRO A 466 -11.19 2.55 18.55
N GLY A 467 -11.84 1.81 17.66
CA GLY A 467 -13.22 1.37 17.78
C GLY A 467 -14.21 2.52 17.96
N LEU A 468 -15.16 2.34 18.87
CA LEU A 468 -16.19 3.33 19.17
C LEU A 468 -15.67 4.63 19.79
N ALA A 469 -14.40 4.70 20.23
CA ALA A 469 -13.83 5.92 20.81
C ALA A 469 -13.80 7.10 19.82
N VAL A 470 -13.63 6.83 18.53
CA VAL A 470 -13.68 7.83 17.44
C VAL A 470 -15.08 8.00 16.86
N ARG A 471 -16.08 7.36 17.46
CA ARG A 471 -17.51 7.52 17.12
C ARG A 471 -18.31 8.15 18.26
N ILE A 472 -17.65 8.52 19.36
CA ILE A 472 -18.23 9.32 20.44
C ILE A 472 -17.54 10.68 20.41
N CYS A 473 -18.25 11.69 19.95
CA CYS A 473 -17.83 13.07 20.04
C CYS A 473 -17.98 13.53 21.50
N GLY A 474 -16.88 13.97 22.12
CA GLY A 474 -16.81 14.27 23.55
C GLY A 474 -16.17 13.16 24.37
N GLU A 475 -16.41 13.19 25.68
CA GLU A 475 -15.89 12.21 26.64
C GLU A 475 -16.50 10.81 26.43
N ILE A 476 -15.69 9.77 26.69
CA ILE A 476 -16.09 8.37 26.61
C ILE A 476 -16.46 7.89 28.00
N THR A 477 -17.74 7.63 28.23
CA THR A 477 -18.25 7.01 29.46
C THR A 477 -18.93 5.69 29.14
N LYS A 478 -19.03 4.80 30.13
CA LYS A 478 -19.69 3.49 29.97
C LYS A 478 -21.15 3.63 29.50
N GLU A 479 -21.87 4.64 30.02
CA GLU A 479 -23.24 4.92 29.64
C GLU A 479 -23.36 5.35 28.17
N ARG A 480 -22.53 6.31 27.74
CA ARG A 480 -22.52 6.81 26.35
C ARG A 480 -22.11 5.71 25.37
N LEU A 481 -21.16 4.88 25.75
CA LEU A 481 -20.72 3.74 24.98
C LEU A 481 -21.83 2.70 24.81
N GLN A 482 -22.58 2.39 25.86
CA GLN A 482 -23.76 1.51 25.80
C GLN A 482 -24.85 2.05 24.87
N LYS A 483 -25.16 3.36 24.94
CA LYS A 483 -26.10 4.01 24.03
C LYS A 483 -25.68 3.85 22.57
N LEU A 484 -24.41 4.16 22.27
CA LEU A 484 -23.87 4.04 20.92
C LEU A 484 -23.87 2.59 20.42
N LYS A 485 -23.46 1.63 21.25
CA LYS A 485 -23.46 0.19 20.91
C LYS A 485 -24.84 -0.27 20.46
N LYS A 486 -25.88 0.05 21.24
CA LYS A 486 -27.28 -0.31 20.93
C LYS A 486 -27.79 0.37 19.66
N ALA A 487 -27.54 1.67 19.50
CA ALA A 487 -27.95 2.41 18.31
C ALA A 487 -27.28 1.87 17.03
N ASP A 488 -25.98 1.59 17.08
CA ASP A 488 -25.22 0.97 15.98
C ASP A 488 -25.77 -0.43 15.67
N ALA A 489 -26.02 -1.25 16.69
CA ALA A 489 -26.58 -2.60 16.51
C ALA A 489 -27.95 -2.59 15.81
N ILE A 490 -28.85 -1.68 16.19
CA ILE A 490 -30.15 -1.49 15.52
C ILE A 490 -29.96 -1.12 14.05
N PHE A 491 -29.09 -0.16 13.76
CA PHE A 491 -28.84 0.32 12.40
C PHE A 491 -28.25 -0.78 11.51
N ILE A 492 -27.19 -1.45 11.97
CA ILE A 492 -26.54 -2.55 11.24
C ILE A 492 -27.49 -3.73 11.03
N LYS A 493 -28.30 -4.09 12.03
CA LYS A 493 -29.31 -5.15 11.91
C LYS A 493 -30.34 -4.81 10.82
N GLN A 494 -30.81 -3.57 10.77
CA GLN A 494 -31.77 -3.12 9.76
C GLN A 494 -31.15 -3.15 8.35
N LEU A 495 -29.89 -2.75 8.20
CA LEU A 495 -29.16 -2.83 6.92
C LEU A 495 -29.05 -4.27 6.40
N ARG A 496 -28.77 -5.23 7.28
CA ARG A 496 -28.69 -6.65 6.93
C ARG A 496 -30.06 -7.21 6.52
N GLN A 497 -31.10 -6.93 7.30
CA GLN A 497 -32.47 -7.37 7.02
C GLN A 497 -33.01 -6.82 5.69
N SER A 498 -32.58 -5.62 5.29
CA SER A 498 -32.97 -4.99 4.02
C SER A 498 -32.05 -5.35 2.84
N GLY A 499 -31.04 -6.21 3.03
CA GLY A 499 -30.08 -6.57 1.97
C GLY A 499 -29.23 -5.39 1.46
N LEU A 500 -29.10 -4.33 2.26
CA LEU A 500 -28.35 -3.11 1.93
C LEU A 500 -26.89 -3.18 2.41
N TYR A 501 -26.59 -4.02 3.41
CA TYR A 501 -25.27 -4.10 4.03
C TYR A 501 -24.13 -4.31 3.02
N GLU A 502 -24.29 -5.25 2.07
CA GLU A 502 -23.26 -5.55 1.06
C GLU A 502 -23.14 -4.48 -0.05
N LYS A 503 -24.15 -3.62 -0.21
CA LYS A 503 -24.16 -2.53 -1.20
C LYS A 503 -23.43 -1.28 -0.70
N ILE A 504 -23.16 -1.22 0.61
CA ILE A 504 -22.54 -0.08 1.29
C ILE A 504 -21.12 -0.47 1.66
N TRP A 505 -20.18 0.47 1.50
CA TRP A 505 -18.78 0.22 1.80
C TRP A 505 -18.52 0.22 3.31
N GLN A 506 -19.09 1.20 4.01
CA GLN A 506 -19.08 1.27 5.48
C GLN A 506 -20.32 2.02 5.97
N ALA A 507 -20.95 1.50 7.03
CA ALA A 507 -22.02 2.15 7.76
C ALA A 507 -21.81 2.05 9.27
N PHE A 508 -22.20 3.08 10.01
CA PHE A 508 -22.10 3.14 11.47
C PHE A 508 -22.92 4.29 12.07
N ALA A 509 -23.11 4.24 13.39
CA ALA A 509 -23.62 5.35 14.18
C ALA A 509 -22.48 6.17 14.85
N VAL A 510 -22.74 7.46 15.10
CA VAL A 510 -21.87 8.38 15.86
C VAL A 510 -22.72 9.07 16.93
N LEU A 511 -22.21 9.18 18.16
CA LEU A 511 -22.88 9.88 19.26
C LEU A 511 -22.34 11.31 19.40
N LEU A 512 -23.24 12.29 19.37
CA LEU A 512 -22.87 13.70 19.52
C LEU A 512 -23.01 14.19 20.97
N PRO A 513 -22.15 15.13 21.43
CA PRO A 513 -22.22 15.73 22.75
C PRO A 513 -23.24 16.88 22.76
N VAL A 514 -24.36 16.74 22.05
CA VAL A 514 -25.43 17.73 22.01
C VAL A 514 -26.68 17.13 22.61
N LYS A 515 -27.38 17.93 23.42
CA LYS A 515 -28.69 17.57 23.96
C LYS A 515 -29.78 18.16 23.09
N SER A 516 -30.84 17.40 22.86
CA SER A 516 -32.01 17.81 22.11
C SER A 516 -33.25 17.66 22.99
N VAL A 517 -34.23 18.54 22.81
CA VAL A 517 -35.58 18.30 23.36
C VAL A 517 -36.25 17.20 22.55
N GLY A 518 -36.83 16.24 23.25
CA GLY A 518 -37.62 15.16 22.68
C GLY A 518 -38.73 14.72 23.63
N VAL A 519 -39.47 13.70 23.18
CA VAL A 519 -40.55 13.09 23.95
C VAL A 519 -40.33 11.58 23.89
N GLN A 520 -40.16 10.96 25.05
CA GLN A 520 -40.16 9.50 25.21
C GLN A 520 -41.24 9.16 26.24
N GLY A 521 -42.30 8.46 25.82
CA GLY A 521 -43.52 8.32 26.62
C GLY A 521 -44.24 9.66 26.79
N ASP A 522 -44.68 9.99 28.01
CA ASP A 522 -45.44 11.22 28.31
C ASP A 522 -44.59 12.36 28.92
N GLN A 523 -43.26 12.24 28.92
CA GLN A 523 -42.35 13.22 29.53
C GLN A 523 -41.40 13.86 28.51
N ARG A 524 -41.08 15.14 28.72
CA ARG A 524 -40.03 15.84 27.95
C ARG A 524 -38.68 15.32 28.37
N THR A 525 -37.84 14.96 27.40
CA THR A 525 -36.46 14.52 27.65
C THR A 525 -35.45 15.47 27.01
N TYR A 526 -34.26 15.55 27.61
CA TYR A 526 -33.11 16.29 27.11
C TYR A 526 -31.96 15.32 26.87
N ASP A 527 -32.07 14.58 25.77
CA ASP A 527 -31.24 13.42 25.48
C ASP A 527 -30.27 13.66 24.32
N GLU A 528 -29.34 12.73 24.13
CA GLU A 528 -28.29 12.84 23.13
C GLU A 528 -28.79 12.56 21.72
N VAL A 529 -28.00 12.97 20.74
CA VAL A 529 -28.30 12.82 19.31
C VAL A 529 -27.37 11.79 18.68
N ILE A 530 -27.95 10.88 17.89
CA ILE A 530 -27.21 9.95 17.05
C ILE A 530 -27.15 10.46 15.62
N VAL A 531 -25.98 10.38 15.01
CA VAL A 531 -25.79 10.52 13.57
C VAL A 531 -25.63 9.14 12.96
N LEU A 532 -26.40 8.86 11.93
CA LEU A 532 -26.16 7.72 11.05
C LEU A 532 -25.22 8.16 9.93
N ARG A 533 -24.24 7.31 9.62
CA ARG A 533 -23.28 7.51 8.53
C ARG A 533 -23.24 6.27 7.67
N ALA A 534 -23.38 6.42 6.35
CA ALA A 534 -23.17 5.34 5.40
C ALA A 534 -22.56 5.89 4.11
N ILE A 535 -21.56 5.20 3.58
CA ILE A 535 -20.83 5.65 2.39
C ILE A 535 -20.63 4.55 1.36
N THR A 536 -20.54 4.95 0.09
CA THR A 536 -20.09 4.13 -1.03
C THR A 536 -18.72 4.63 -1.49
N SER A 537 -17.81 3.69 -1.74
CA SER A 537 -16.46 4.02 -2.18
C SER A 537 -15.85 2.83 -2.91
N THR A 538 -14.90 3.12 -3.81
CA THR A 538 -14.09 2.11 -4.50
C THR A 538 -12.71 1.93 -3.90
N ASP A 539 -12.17 2.97 -3.24
CA ASP A 539 -10.79 3.01 -2.73
C ASP A 539 -10.62 3.65 -1.34
N GLY A 540 -11.70 4.19 -0.76
CA GLY A 540 -11.67 4.92 0.52
C GLY A 540 -11.02 6.31 0.45
N MET A 541 -10.46 6.71 -0.69
CA MET A 541 -9.87 8.04 -0.91
C MET A 541 -10.94 9.06 -1.29
N THR A 542 -11.90 8.62 -2.12
CA THR A 542 -13.12 9.36 -2.47
C THR A 542 -14.33 8.52 -2.08
N ALA A 543 -15.32 9.14 -1.45
CA ALA A 543 -16.51 8.43 -1.02
C ALA A 543 -17.73 9.33 -1.13
N ASP A 544 -18.85 8.77 -1.56
CA ASP A 544 -20.13 9.47 -1.55
C ASP A 544 -21.02 8.93 -0.42
N TRP A 545 -21.94 9.76 0.07
CA TRP A 545 -22.90 9.31 1.07
C TRP A 545 -23.94 8.39 0.42
N PHE A 546 -24.43 7.40 1.15
CA PHE A 546 -25.40 6.46 0.59
C PHE A 546 -26.82 7.03 0.62
N SER A 547 -27.50 7.12 -0.52
CA SER A 547 -28.89 7.60 -0.55
C SER A 547 -29.87 6.50 -0.13
N PHE A 548 -30.35 6.56 1.11
CA PHE A 548 -31.40 5.65 1.61
C PHE A 548 -32.80 6.08 1.18
N PRO A 549 -33.72 5.12 0.97
CA PRO A 549 -35.15 5.42 0.92
C PRO A 549 -35.64 6.02 2.26
N SER A 550 -36.54 7.01 2.20
CA SER A 550 -37.06 7.70 3.39
C SER A 550 -37.66 6.73 4.42
N ASP A 551 -38.41 5.71 3.96
CA ASP A 551 -39.03 4.71 4.84
C ASP A 551 -38.00 3.90 5.64
N PHE A 552 -36.83 3.64 5.04
CA PHE A 552 -35.75 2.94 5.73
C PHE A 552 -35.21 3.81 6.88
N LEU A 553 -34.93 5.09 6.61
CA LEU A 553 -34.44 6.03 7.62
C LEU A 553 -35.48 6.26 8.73
N HIS A 554 -36.75 6.39 8.38
CA HIS A 554 -37.85 6.52 9.34
C HIS A 554 -37.87 5.32 10.30
N LYS A 555 -37.85 4.10 9.75
CA LYS A 555 -37.86 2.87 10.56
C LYS A 555 -36.64 2.75 11.47
N VAL A 556 -35.45 3.12 11.00
CA VAL A 556 -34.24 3.11 11.84
C VAL A 556 -34.35 4.16 12.94
N SER A 557 -34.78 5.37 12.59
CA SER A 557 -34.97 6.48 13.53
C SER A 557 -35.92 6.09 14.65
N ASP A 558 -37.12 5.61 14.32
CA ASP A 558 -38.14 5.20 15.29
C ASP A 558 -37.62 4.14 16.26
N ARG A 559 -36.92 3.12 15.73
CA ARG A 559 -36.38 2.05 16.54
C ARG A 559 -35.31 2.56 17.49
N ILE A 560 -34.39 3.41 17.03
CA ILE A 560 -33.35 3.97 17.90
C ILE A 560 -33.98 4.84 19.01
N THR A 561 -34.90 5.74 18.67
CA THR A 561 -35.51 6.65 19.66
C THR A 561 -36.46 5.94 20.63
N ASN A 562 -37.02 4.79 20.27
CA ASN A 562 -37.91 4.03 21.15
C ASN A 562 -37.20 2.93 21.96
N GLU A 563 -36.18 2.29 21.39
CA GLU A 563 -35.48 1.16 22.03
C GLU A 563 -34.24 1.60 22.83
N VAL A 564 -33.65 2.76 22.53
CA VAL A 564 -32.43 3.24 23.20
C VAL A 564 -32.70 4.43 24.10
N GLN A 565 -32.78 4.14 25.40
CA GLN A 565 -32.98 5.17 26.42
C GLN A 565 -31.83 6.19 26.42
N GLY A 566 -32.16 7.48 26.48
CA GLY A 566 -31.17 8.55 26.46
C GLY A 566 -30.74 9.00 25.05
N ILE A 567 -31.45 8.57 24.00
CA ILE A 567 -31.36 9.09 22.63
C ILE A 567 -32.76 9.47 22.15
N ASN A 568 -32.96 10.73 21.76
CA ASN A 568 -34.28 11.21 21.34
C ASN A 568 -34.31 11.85 19.94
N ARG A 569 -33.16 11.90 19.27
CA ARG A 569 -33.06 12.42 17.90
C ARG A 569 -32.01 11.65 17.12
N VAL A 570 -32.36 11.37 15.87
CA VAL A 570 -31.48 10.73 14.89
C VAL A 570 -31.35 11.67 13.69
N VAL A 571 -30.13 11.83 13.19
CA VAL A 571 -29.84 12.59 11.97
C VAL A 571 -29.01 11.74 11.02
N TYR A 572 -28.93 12.13 9.75
CA TYR A 572 -28.16 11.42 8.73
C TYR A 572 -27.12 12.34 8.08
N ASP A 573 -25.89 11.87 7.97
CA ASP A 573 -24.78 12.64 7.38
C ASP A 573 -24.73 12.46 5.86
N ILE A 574 -25.11 13.52 5.14
CA ILE A 574 -25.14 13.62 3.68
C ILE A 574 -23.88 14.29 3.08
N THR A 575 -22.78 14.33 3.83
CA THR A 575 -21.53 14.98 3.38
C THR A 575 -20.63 14.00 2.64
N SER A 576 -20.27 14.24 1.38
CA SER A 576 -19.32 13.42 0.64
C SER A 576 -17.86 13.66 1.10
N LYS A 577 -16.95 12.75 0.75
CA LYS A 577 -15.50 12.90 0.91
C LYS A 577 -14.85 13.13 -0.46
N PRO A 578 -14.24 14.30 -0.71
CA PRO A 578 -14.24 15.55 0.10
C PRO A 578 -15.59 16.32 0.04
N PRO A 579 -15.86 17.30 0.95
CA PRO A 579 -14.96 17.89 1.94
C PRO A 579 -14.93 17.17 3.30
N GLY A 580 -15.89 16.29 3.59
CA GLY A 580 -15.93 15.54 4.83
C GLY A 580 -14.92 14.40 4.87
N THR A 581 -14.77 13.77 6.03
CA THR A 581 -14.08 12.49 6.20
C THR A 581 -15.08 11.34 6.31
N ILE A 582 -14.58 10.11 6.34
CA ILE A 582 -15.45 8.93 6.51
C ILE A 582 -15.93 8.88 7.96
N GLU A 583 -15.00 8.74 8.91
CA GLU A 583 -15.23 8.88 10.35
C GLU A 583 -15.34 10.37 10.74
N TRP A 584 -15.98 10.67 11.87
CA TRP A 584 -16.21 12.03 12.37
C TRP A 584 -15.05 12.61 13.20
N LEU A 585 -14.12 11.76 13.67
CA LEU A 585 -13.04 12.09 14.60
C LEU A 585 -11.71 11.46 14.19
#